data_AF-A0A3B0U963-F1
#
_entry.id   AF-A0A3B0U963-F1
#
_cell.length_a   1.000
_cell.length_b   1.000
_cell.length_c   1.000
_cell.angle_alpha   90.00
_cell.angle_beta   90.00
_cell.angle_gamma   90.00
#
_symmetry.space_group_name_H-M   'P 1'
#
loop_
_entity.id
_entity.type
_entity.pdbx_description
1 polymer ?
#
loop_
_entity_poly.entity_id
_entity_poly.type
_entity_poly.pdbx_seq_one_letter_code
_entity_poly.pdbx_strand_id
1 'polypeptide(L)' 'MAETVALNDSEADADADLARLAANGDREAFAGLVAENYDFIFRVAYKWCGSREDAEDITQDVCIKLARILKTYDGRARFK' A
#
# COMPACT_ATOMS: atom_id res chain seq x y z
N MET A 1 33.03 0.68 14.36
CA MET A 1 32.12 1.61 15.08
C MET A 1 31.01 1.92 14.08
N ALA A 2 30.08 0.98 13.91
CA ALA A 2 28.74 0.93 14.55
C ALA A 2 27.88 2.11 14.05
N GLU A 3 26.69 1.99 13.48
CA GLU A 3 25.71 0.91 13.30
C GLU A 3 24.66 1.51 12.33
N THR A 4 24.27 0.85 11.23
CA THR A 4 23.23 1.37 10.30
C THR A 4 22.18 0.30 9.98
N VAL A 5 21.91 -0.60 10.92
CA VAL A 5 20.91 -1.67 10.72
C VAL A 5 20.01 -1.72 11.95
N ALA A 6 18.81 -1.15 11.85
CA ALA A 6 17.71 -1.33 12.83
C ALA A 6 16.41 -0.56 12.48
N LEU A 7 16.37 0.31 11.46
CA LEU A 7 15.17 1.12 11.18
C LEU A 7 14.15 0.43 10.26
N ASN A 8 14.47 -0.72 9.66
CA ASN A 8 13.70 -1.29 8.54
C ASN A 8 12.77 -2.46 8.88
N ASP A 9 12.94 -3.10 10.05
CA ASP A 9 12.10 -4.23 10.46
C ASP A 9 10.81 -3.76 11.14
N SER A 10 10.87 -2.73 11.99
CA SER A 10 9.69 -2.21 12.69
C SER A 10 8.65 -1.57 11.76
N GLU A 11 9.08 -0.99 10.64
CA GLU A 11 8.16 -0.44 9.62
C GLU A 11 7.48 -1.55 8.83
N ALA A 12 8.19 -2.64 8.53
CA ALA A 12 7.61 -3.79 7.83
C ALA A 12 6.61 -4.56 8.71
N ASP A 13 6.87 -4.64 10.01
CA ASP A 13 5.92 -5.20 10.99
C ASP A 13 4.69 -4.27 11.16
N ALA A 14 4.88 -2.94 11.17
CA ALA A 14 3.78 -1.98 11.21
C ALA A 14 2.89 -2.03 9.95
N ASP A 15 3.49 -2.11 8.75
CA ASP A 15 2.77 -2.30 7.49
C ASP A 15 1.98 -3.62 7.49
N ALA A 16 2.56 -4.69 8.05
CA ALA A 16 1.91 -5.98 8.15
C ALA A 16 0.73 -5.99 9.13
N ASP A 17 0.83 -5.28 10.27
CA ASP A 17 -0.27 -5.14 11.23
C ASP A 17 -1.39 -4.24 10.68
N LEU A 18 -1.06 -3.14 10.00
CA LEU A 18 -2.05 -2.32 9.29
C LEU A 18 -2.75 -3.12 8.18
N ALA A 19 -2.02 -3.93 7.42
CA ALA A 19 -2.58 -4.81 6.40
C ALA A 19 -3.53 -5.85 7.00
N ARG A 20 -3.22 -6.42 8.18
CA ARG A 20 -4.12 -7.34 8.90
C ARG A 20 -5.38 -6.65 9.42
N LEU A 21 -5.25 -5.47 10.02
CA LEU A 21 -6.39 -4.68 10.49
C LEU A 21 -7.31 -4.31 9.32
N ALA A 22 -6.72 -3.85 8.22
CA ALA A 22 -7.43 -3.52 6.98
C ALA A 22 -8.11 -4.76 6.35
N ALA A 23 -7.46 -5.92 6.36
CA ALA A 23 -8.04 -7.19 5.91
C ALA A 23 -9.28 -7.58 6.73
N ASN A 24 -9.26 -7.30 8.04
CA ASN A 24 -10.38 -7.50 8.96
C ASN A 24 -11.48 -6.43 8.85
N GLY A 25 -11.34 -5.46 7.94
CA GLY A 25 -12.35 -4.43 7.67
C GLY A 25 -12.14 -3.11 8.39
N ASP A 26 -10.99 -2.89 9.02
CA ASP A 26 -10.61 -1.59 9.56
C ASP A 26 -10.40 -0.59 8.42
N ARG A 27 -11.29 0.42 8.36
CA ARG A 27 -11.27 1.43 7.30
C ARG A 27 -10.13 2.43 7.47
N GLU A 28 -9.73 2.73 8.71
CA GLU A 28 -8.64 3.68 8.97
C GLU A 28 -7.30 3.05 8.61
N ALA A 29 -7.10 1.79 9.00
CA ALA A 29 -5.91 1.03 8.60
C ALA A 29 -5.82 0.89 7.07
N PHE A 30 -6.95 0.62 6.40
CA PHE A 30 -7.00 0.58 4.93
C PHE A 30 -6.67 1.94 4.30
N ALA A 31 -7.23 3.03 4.84
CA ALA A 31 -7.00 4.38 4.32
C ALA A 31 -5.52 4.79 4.45
N GLY A 32 -4.87 4.48 5.59
CA GLY A 32 -3.44 4.74 5.78
C GLY A 32 -2.59 3.96 4.77
N LEU A 33 -2.85 2.66 4.63
CA LEU A 33 -2.15 1.79 3.70
C LEU A 33 -2.34 2.20 2.23
N VAL A 34 -3.55 2.65 1.85
CA VAL A 34 -3.77 3.21 0.51
C VAL A 34 -3.05 4.54 0.33
N ALA A 35 -3.11 5.46 1.30
CA ALA A 35 -2.49 6.78 1.19
C ALA A 35 -0.97 6.67 0.96
N GLU A 36 -0.29 5.76 1.66
CA GLU A 36 1.14 5.54 1.47
C GLU A 36 1.49 4.96 0.09
N ASN A 37 0.61 4.11 -0.46
CA ASN A 37 0.83 3.49 -1.77
C ASN A 37 0.34 4.35 -2.93
N TYR A 38 -0.56 5.30 -2.67
CA TYR A 38 -1.23 6.12 -3.69
C TYR A 38 -0.22 6.90 -4.53
N ASP A 39 0.72 7.60 -3.89
CA ASP A 39 1.73 8.40 -4.58
C ASP A 39 2.64 7.56 -5.49
N PHE A 40 2.99 6.34 -5.05
CA PHE A 40 3.76 5.41 -5.87
C PHE A 40 2.97 4.94 -7.08
N ILE A 41 1.72 4.49 -6.87
CA ILE A 41 0.83 4.01 -7.93
C ILE A 41 0.57 5.12 -8.94
N PHE A 42 0.25 6.33 -8.47
CA PHE A 42 -0.01 7.49 -9.31
C PHE A 42 1.20 7.87 -10.15
N ARG A 43 2.40 7.94 -9.56
CA ARG A 43 3.63 8.21 -10.30
C ARG A 43 3.90 7.16 -11.38
N VAL A 44 3.65 5.89 -11.09
CA VAL A 44 3.79 4.81 -12.08
C VAL A 44 2.75 4.99 -13.18
N ALA A 45 1.46 5.16 -12.85
CA ALA A 45 0.40 5.36 -13.82
C ALA A 45 0.70 6.56 -14.74
N TYR A 46 1.06 7.71 -14.15
CA TYR A 46 1.40 8.93 -14.86
C TYR A 46 2.59 8.76 -15.81
N LYS A 47 3.60 7.97 -15.43
CA LYS A 47 4.74 7.66 -16.31
C LYS A 47 4.31 6.91 -17.58
N TRP A 48 3.23 6.14 -17.52
CA TRP A 48 2.74 5.34 -18.65
C TRP A 48 1.71 6.07 -19.51
N CYS A 49 0.75 6.77 -18.91
CA CYS A 49 -0.30 7.47 -19.66
C CYS A 49 0.08 8.91 -20.04
N GLY A 50 0.98 9.57 -19.29
CA GLY A 50 1.38 10.97 -19.54
C GLY A 50 0.27 12.01 -19.30
N SER A 51 -0.91 11.57 -18.85
CA SER A 51 -2.09 12.37 -18.58
C SER A 51 -2.46 12.22 -17.11
N ARG A 52 -2.76 13.34 -16.45
CA ARG A 52 -3.13 13.33 -15.04
C ARG A 52 -4.47 12.63 -14.81
N GLU A 53 -5.46 12.90 -15.67
CA GLU A 53 -6.81 12.34 -15.54
C GLU A 53 -6.78 10.82 -15.68
N ASP A 54 -6.10 10.30 -16.71
CA ASP A 54 -5.92 8.85 -16.90
C ASP A 54 -5.13 8.21 -15.75
N ALA A 55 -4.14 8.92 -15.20
CA ALA A 55 -3.37 8.42 -14.07
C ALA A 55 -4.21 8.32 -12.79
N GLU A 56 -5.09 9.31 -12.54
CA GLU A 56 -6.00 9.30 -11.39
C GLU A 56 -7.00 8.14 -11.51
N ASP A 57 -7.59 7.92 -12.69
CA ASP A 57 -8.51 6.80 -12.95
C ASP A 57 -7.82 5.44 -12.75
N ILE A 58 -6.64 5.24 -13.33
CA ILE A 58 -5.87 3.99 -13.16
C ILE A 58 -5.52 3.77 -11.68
N THR A 59 -5.13 4.83 -10.98
CA THR A 59 -4.76 4.75 -9.56
C THR A 59 -5.95 4.33 -8.72
N GLN A 60 -7.12 4.94 -8.94
CA GLN A 60 -8.35 4.55 -8.26
C GLN A 60 -8.71 3.08 -8.51
N ASP A 61 -8.63 2.62 -9.76
CA ASP A 61 -8.87 1.23 -10.14
C ASP A 61 -7.94 0.25 -9.42
N VAL A 62 -6.66 0.61 -9.30
CA VAL A 62 -5.66 -0.17 -8.57
C VAL A 62 -5.98 -0.18 -7.06
N CYS A 63 -6.34 0.95 -6.47
CA CYS A 63 -6.74 1.03 -5.06
C CYS A 63 -7.98 0.17 -4.75
N ILE A 64 -8.98 0.15 -5.65
CA ILE A 64 -10.17 -0.70 -5.51
C ILE A 64 -9.78 -2.19 -5.58
N LYS A 65 -8.89 -2.56 -6.50
CA LYS A 65 -8.38 -3.94 -6.60
C LYS A 65 -7.57 -4.33 -5.37
N LEU A 66 -6.75 -3.42 -4.86
CA LEU A 66 -5.98 -3.61 -3.63
C LEU A 66 -6.91 -3.91 -2.45
N ALA A 67 -8.01 -3.17 -2.30
CA ALA A 67 -9.01 -3.43 -1.26
C ALA A 67 -9.57 -4.87 -1.32
N ARG A 68 -9.77 -5.41 -2.52
CA ARG A 68 -10.31 -6.77 -2.72
C ARG A 68 -9.27 -7.84 -2.39
N ILE A 69 -8.03 -7.63 -2.80
CA ILE A 69 -6.91 -8.55 -2.53
C ILE A 69 -6.58 -8.56 -1.04
N LEU A 70 -6.60 -7.39 -0.39
CA LEU A 70 -6.26 -7.25 1.01
C LEU A 70 -7.22 -8.04 1.93
N LYS A 71 -8.50 -8.20 1.55
CA LYS A 71 -9.43 -9.09 2.27
C LYS A 71 -9.00 -10.55 2.31
N THR A 72 -8.17 -10.97 1.36
CA THR A 72 -7.61 -12.33 1.30
C THR A 72 -6.20 -12.41 1.88
N TYR A 73 -5.64 -11.29 2.31
CA TYR A 73 -4.32 -11.23 2.92
C TYR A 73 -4.36 -11.84 4.32
N ASP A 74 -3.50 -12.82 4.55
CA ASP A 74 -3.41 -13.58 5.80
C ASP A 74 -2.11 -13.27 6.58
N GLY A 75 -1.36 -12.24 6.15
CA GLY A 75 -0.11 -11.85 6.78
C GLY A 75 1.05 -12.82 6.59
N ARG A 76 0.95 -13.82 5.69
CA ARG A 76 2.06 -14.72 5.34
C ARG A 76 2.90 -14.22 4.16
N ALA A 77 2.31 -13.42 3.28
CA ALA A 77 3.06 -12.71 2.24
C ALA A 77 3.63 -11.41 2.80
N ARG A 78 4.78 -10.94 2.30
CA ARG A 78 5.25 -9.58 2.61
C ARG A 78 4.36 -8.60 1.85
N PHE A 79 3.88 -7.57 2.55
CA PHE A 79 3.10 -6.50 1.93
C PHE A 79 3.97 -5.57 1.06
N LYS A 80 5.31 -5.63 1.22
CA LYS A 80 6.30 -4.78 0.54
C LYS A 80 7.48 -5.59 -0.01
#